data_AF-A0A6B0SPB5-F1
#
_entry.id   AF-A0A6B0SPB5-F1
#
_cell.length_a   1.000
_cell.length_b   1.000
_cell.length_c   1.000
_cell.angle_alpha   90.00
_cell.angle_beta   90.00
_cell.angle_gamma   90.00
#
_symmetry.space_group_name_H-M   'P 1'
#
loop_
_entity.id
_entity.type
_entity.pdbx_description
1 polymer ?
#
loop_
_entity_poly.entity_id
_entity_poly.type
_entity_poly.pdbx_seq_one_letter_code
_entity_poly.pdbx_strand_id
1 'polypeptide(L)'
;MTVSDDDIAAAADAIRTGGLVVYPTETVYGVGADALDPVTIERVFETKRRSRDDPLSFAFPDVDSALEHVRVGETECAFMRAFLPGPVTVVCEKRDSVPAVLTGGRDRVGVRVRPDDVALALLD
;
A
#
# COMPACT_ATOMS: atom_id res chain seq x y z
N MET A 1 -22.07 -6.49 -5.23
CA MET A 1 -21.06 -7.51 -5.55
C MET A 1 -20.58 -8.03 -4.22
N THR A 2 -21.02 -9.22 -3.80
CA THR A 2 -20.54 -9.85 -2.57
C THR A 2 -19.25 -10.57 -2.91
N VAL A 3 -18.13 -10.06 -2.41
CA VAL A 3 -16.84 -10.77 -2.45
C VAL A 3 -16.90 -11.83 -1.35
N SER A 4 -16.63 -13.10 -1.67
CA SER A 4 -16.59 -14.15 -0.66
C SER A 4 -15.24 -14.22 0.03
N ASP A 5 -15.18 -14.79 1.24
CA ASP A 5 -13.92 -15.00 1.96
C ASP A 5 -12.95 -15.88 1.15
N ASP A 6 -13.47 -16.85 0.40
CA ASP A 6 -12.68 -17.70 -0.51
C ASP A 6 -12.05 -16.89 -1.66
N ASP A 7 -12.78 -15.92 -2.22
CA ASP A 7 -12.25 -15.02 -3.26
C ASP A 7 -11.14 -14.12 -2.70
N ILE A 8 -11.32 -13.61 -1.47
CA ILE A 8 -10.31 -12.79 -0.78
C ILE A 8 -9.07 -13.62 -0.50
N ALA A 9 -9.23 -14.84 0.02
CA ALA A 9 -8.11 -15.74 0.31
C ALA A 9 -7.32 -16.09 -0.96
N ALA A 10 -8.01 -16.37 -2.07
CA ALA A 10 -7.37 -16.61 -3.37
C ALA A 10 -6.62 -15.37 -3.88
N ALA A 11 -7.18 -14.17 -3.68
CA ALA A 11 -6.53 -12.92 -4.06
C ALA A 11 -5.31 -12.60 -3.19
N ALA A 12 -5.39 -12.80 -1.87
CA ALA A 12 -4.26 -12.65 -0.95
C ALA A 12 -3.13 -13.63 -1.33
N ASP A 13 -3.46 -14.88 -1.65
CA ASP A 13 -2.48 -15.87 -2.12
C ASP A 13 -1.85 -15.46 -3.47
N ALA A 14 -2.64 -14.89 -4.38
CA ALA A 14 -2.11 -14.33 -5.62
C ALA A 14 -1.09 -13.22 -5.34
N ILE A 15 -1.34 -12.32 -4.38
CA ILE A 15 -0.37 -11.28 -3.98
C ILE A 15 0.90 -11.92 -3.43
N ARG A 16 0.78 -12.88 -2.48
CA ARG A 16 1.92 -13.57 -1.86
C ARG A 16 2.78 -14.34 -2.86
N THR A 17 2.19 -14.83 -3.95
CA THR A 17 2.90 -15.55 -5.02
C THR A 17 3.40 -14.62 -6.14
N GLY A 18 3.34 -13.30 -5.94
CA GLY A 18 3.88 -12.29 -6.85
C GLY A 18 2.92 -11.83 -7.96
N GLY A 19 1.64 -12.15 -7.83
CA GLY A 19 0.54 -11.71 -8.69
C GLY A 19 0.09 -10.28 -8.38
N LEU A 20 -0.84 -9.79 -9.22
CA LEU A 20 -1.49 -8.49 -9.05
C LEU A 20 -2.99 -8.70 -8.86
N VAL A 21 -3.58 -7.94 -7.94
CA VAL A 21 -5.02 -7.98 -7.65
C VAL A 21 -5.65 -6.62 -7.90
N VAL A 22 -6.78 -6.61 -8.59
CA VAL A 22 -7.65 -5.44 -8.66
C VAL A 22 -8.73 -5.58 -7.60
N TYR A 23 -8.84 -4.60 -6.71
CA TYR A 23 -9.79 -4.65 -5.59
C TYR A 23 -10.55 -3.34 -5.44
N PRO A 24 -11.80 -3.37 -4.95
CA PRO A 24 -12.57 -2.17 -4.70
C PRO A 24 -11.95 -1.34 -3.58
N THR A 25 -12.10 -0.02 -3.63
CA THR A 25 -11.89 0.85 -2.46
C THR A 25 -13.02 1.85 -2.36
N GLU A 26 -13.06 2.62 -1.27
CA GLU A 26 -14.05 3.69 -1.04
C GLU A 26 -14.10 4.76 -2.15
N THR A 27 -13.04 4.92 -2.95
CA THR A 27 -12.93 5.97 -3.97
C THR A 27 -12.89 5.43 -5.39
N VAL A 28 -11.94 4.54 -5.69
CA VAL A 28 -11.70 3.94 -7.01
C VAL A 28 -11.16 2.52 -6.86
N TYR A 29 -11.15 1.73 -7.93
CA TYR A 29 -10.47 0.43 -7.87
C TYR A 29 -8.96 0.60 -7.72
N GLY A 30 -8.38 -0.15 -6.79
CA GLY A 30 -6.95 -0.25 -6.55
C GLY A 30 -6.33 -1.39 -7.37
N VAL A 31 -5.03 -1.28 -7.64
CA VAL A 31 -4.20 -2.42 -8.05
C VAL A 31 -3.22 -2.67 -6.93
N GLY A 32 -3.29 -3.85 -6.32
CA GLY A 32 -2.45 -4.30 -5.22
C GLY A 32 -1.44 -5.34 -5.67
N ALA A 33 -0.28 -5.31 -5.04
CA ALA A 33 0.83 -6.24 -5.17
C ALA A 33 1.69 -6.12 -3.91
N ASP A 34 2.66 -7.02 -3.73
CA ASP A 34 3.61 -6.95 -2.61
C ASP A 34 4.48 -5.68 -2.73
N ALA A 35 4.28 -4.73 -1.82
CA ALA A 35 4.99 -3.45 -1.82
C ALA A 35 6.46 -3.55 -1.34
N LEU A 36 6.92 -4.74 -0.94
CA LEU A 36 8.30 -5.02 -0.57
C LEU A 36 9.07 -5.79 -1.65
N ASP A 37 8.39 -6.39 -2.63
CA ASP A 37 9.03 -7.06 -3.77
C ASP A 37 9.20 -6.12 -4.97
N PRO A 38 10.44 -5.71 -5.33
CA PRO A 38 10.70 -4.87 -6.49
C PRO A 38 10.12 -5.40 -7.81
N VAL A 39 10.06 -6.73 -7.98
CA VAL A 39 9.54 -7.35 -9.21
C VAL A 39 8.04 -7.09 -9.36
N THR A 40 7.27 -7.25 -8.28
CA THR A 40 5.82 -7.01 -8.35
C THR A 40 5.50 -5.52 -8.46
N ILE A 41 6.30 -4.65 -7.84
CA ILE A 41 6.18 -3.20 -7.97
C ILE A 41 6.37 -2.79 -9.44
N GLU A 42 7.40 -3.30 -10.13
CA GLU A 42 7.60 -3.03 -11.56
C GLU A 42 6.41 -3.48 -12.41
N ARG A 43 5.85 -4.67 -12.11
CA ARG A 43 4.63 -5.15 -12.79
C ARG A 43 3.45 -4.21 -12.60
N VAL A 44 3.30 -3.57 -11.43
CA VAL A 44 2.25 -2.55 -11.20
C VAL A 44 2.49 -1.34 -12.09
N PHE A 45 3.73 -0.85 -12.19
CA PHE A 45 4.07 0.28 -13.08
C PHE A 45 3.79 -0.04 -14.55
N GLU A 46 4.19 -1.23 -15.02
CA GLU A 46 3.94 -1.70 -16.38
C GLU A 46 2.44 -1.82 -16.67
N THR A 47 1.69 -2.46 -15.78
CA THR A 47 0.24 -2.69 -15.93
C THR A 47 -0.52 -1.37 -15.97
N LYS A 48 -0.16 -0.41 -15.10
CA LYS A 48 -0.76 0.92 -15.10
C LYS A 48 -0.27 1.83 -16.21
N ARG A 49 0.76 1.43 -16.98
CA ARG A 49 1.51 2.28 -17.92
C ARG A 49 1.92 3.61 -17.26
N ARG A 50 2.35 3.52 -16.00
CA ARG A 50 2.66 4.66 -15.15
C ARG A 50 4.14 5.03 -15.28
N SER A 51 4.45 6.33 -15.26
CA SER A 51 5.84 6.79 -15.19
C SER A 51 6.46 6.36 -13.87
N ARG A 52 7.75 6.00 -13.88
CA ARG A 52 8.51 5.69 -12.66
C ARG A 52 8.73 6.93 -11.80
N ASP A 53 8.58 8.11 -12.41
CA ASP A 53 8.59 9.38 -11.69
C ASP A 53 7.33 9.60 -10.85
N ASP A 54 6.26 8.84 -11.08
CA ASP A 54 5.00 8.93 -10.33
C ASP A 54 4.93 7.81 -9.28
N PRO A 55 5.32 8.05 -8.02
CA PRO A 55 5.48 6.99 -7.04
C PRO A 55 4.15 6.33 -6.70
N LEU A 56 4.22 5.13 -6.11
CA LEU A 56 3.09 4.38 -5.58
C LEU A 56 2.98 4.60 -4.06
N SER A 57 1.76 4.52 -3.54
CA SER A 57 1.52 4.55 -2.09
C SER A 57 1.69 3.15 -1.49
N PHE A 58 2.29 3.06 -0.31
CA PHE A 58 2.38 1.85 0.49
C PHE A 58 1.14 1.75 1.40
N ALA A 59 0.37 0.68 1.22
CA ALA A 59 -0.78 0.36 2.06
C ALA A 59 -0.36 -0.47 3.29
N PHE A 60 -0.93 -0.16 4.45
CA PHE A 60 -0.68 -0.86 5.72
C PHE A 60 -2.01 -1.20 6.42
N PRO A 61 -2.03 -2.25 7.27
CA PRO A 61 -3.23 -2.62 8.01
C PRO A 61 -3.55 -1.62 9.12
N ASP A 62 -2.51 -1.03 9.73
CA ASP A 62 -2.64 -0.03 10.78
C ASP A 62 -1.45 0.95 10.79
N VAL A 63 -1.55 1.95 11.68
CA VAL A 63 -0.50 2.97 11.85
C VAL A 63 0.78 2.36 12.38
N ASP A 64 0.70 1.42 13.32
CA ASP A 64 1.90 0.87 13.98
C ASP A 64 2.77 0.08 12.99
N SER A 65 2.15 -0.72 12.11
CA SER A 65 2.81 -1.39 10.98
C SER A 65 3.49 -0.38 10.05
N ALA A 66 2.84 0.74 9.76
CA ALA A 66 3.44 1.78 8.92
C ALA A 66 4.70 2.40 9.58
N LEU A 67 4.70 2.61 10.90
CA LEU A 67 5.82 3.19 11.65
C LEU A 67 7.10 2.34 11.59
N GLU A 68 6.98 1.04 11.32
CA GLU A 68 8.13 0.15 11.10
C GLU A 68 8.88 0.46 9.80
N HIS A 69 8.20 1.06 8.82
CA HIS A 69 8.73 1.33 7.48
C HIS A 69 9.01 2.80 7.18
N VAL A 70 8.56 3.73 8.04
CA VAL A 70 8.79 5.17 7.88
C VAL A 70 9.41 5.82 9.12
N ARG A 71 10.06 6.96 8.91
CA ARG A 71 10.55 7.84 9.98
C ARG A 71 9.56 9.01 10.12
N VAL A 72 9.10 9.24 11.35
CA VAL A 72 8.14 10.30 11.69
C VAL A 72 8.50 10.93 13.02
N GLY A 73 8.17 12.22 13.18
CA GLY A 73 8.21 12.90 14.47
C GLY A 73 6.89 12.76 15.23
N GLU A 74 6.79 13.47 16.36
CA GLU A 74 5.58 13.46 17.20
C GLU A 74 4.35 13.99 16.44
N THR A 75 4.51 15.07 15.66
CA THR A 75 3.42 15.69 14.90
C THR A 75 2.87 14.76 13.83
N GLU A 76 3.73 14.13 13.02
CA GLU A 76 3.29 13.20 11.98
C GLU A 76 2.66 11.96 12.58
N CYS A 77 3.20 11.42 13.69
CA CYS A 77 2.61 10.29 14.40
C CYS A 77 1.22 10.64 14.95
N ALA A 78 1.06 11.80 15.58
CA ALA A 78 -0.24 12.28 16.06
C ALA A 78 -1.25 12.46 14.91
N PHE A 79 -0.80 13.02 13.78
CA PHE A 79 -1.64 13.16 12.58
C PHE A 79 -2.07 11.79 12.04
N MET A 80 -1.14 10.85 11.89
CA MET A 80 -1.44 9.50 11.42
C MET A 80 -2.49 8.84 12.32
N ARG A 81 -2.33 8.88 13.64
CA ARG A 81 -3.30 8.29 14.58
C ARG A 81 -4.67 8.98 14.57
N ALA A 82 -4.74 10.26 14.24
CA ALA A 82 -6.00 11.00 14.21
C ALA A 82 -6.78 10.79 12.91
N PHE A 83 -6.09 10.57 11.78
CA PHE A 83 -6.70 10.58 10.45
C PHE A 83 -6.60 9.24 9.69
N LEU A 84 -5.89 8.26 10.24
CA LEU A 84 -5.79 6.90 9.71
C LEU A 84 -6.40 5.89 10.71
N PRO A 85 -7.18 4.89 10.25
CA PRO A 85 -7.59 4.64 8.86
C PRO A 85 -8.50 5.74 8.28
N GLY A 86 -8.32 6.11 7.01
CA GLY A 86 -9.12 7.18 6.42
C GLY A 86 -8.72 7.60 4.99
N PRO A 87 -9.39 8.63 4.44
CA PRO A 87 -9.26 9.01 3.04
C PRO A 87 -7.97 9.78 2.71
N VAL A 88 -7.00 9.85 3.61
CA VAL A 88 -5.75 10.62 3.44
C VAL A 88 -4.55 9.73 3.12
N THR A 89 -3.54 10.30 2.47
CA THR A 89 -2.23 9.66 2.27
C THR A 89 -1.19 10.56 2.92
N VAL A 90 -0.40 10.01 3.85
CA VAL A 90 0.60 10.77 4.59
C VAL A 90 1.97 10.54 3.96
N VAL A 91 2.67 11.60 3.56
CA VAL A 91 3.99 11.47 2.93
C VAL A 91 5.07 11.53 4.01
N CYS A 92 5.77 10.43 4.23
CA CYS A 92 6.79 10.28 5.28
C CYS A 92 8.16 9.95 4.68
N GLU A 93 9.23 10.17 5.44
CA GLU A 93 10.55 9.67 5.07
C GLU A 93 10.59 8.15 5.18
N LYS A 94 11.06 7.49 4.12
CA LYS A 94 11.10 6.03 4.06
C LYS A 94 12.30 5.48 4.84
N ARG A 95 12.16 4.27 5.38
CA ARG A 95 13.30 3.47 5.85
C ARG A 95 13.86 2.61 4.71
N ASP A 96 14.99 1.97 4.96
CA ASP A 96 15.69 1.15 3.95
C ASP A 96 14.89 -0.12 3.58
N SER A 97 13.97 -0.54 4.44
CA SER A 97 13.01 -1.60 4.16
C SER A 97 12.10 -1.29 2.96
N VAL A 98 11.90 -0.01 2.62
CA VAL A 98 11.03 0.40 1.51
C VAL A 98 11.85 0.42 0.20
N PRO A 99 11.50 -0.43 -0.79
CA PRO A 99 12.22 -0.50 -2.05
C PRO A 99 12.26 0.85 -2.77
N ALA A 100 13.42 1.22 -3.32
CA ALA A 100 13.58 2.48 -4.05
C ALA A 100 12.66 2.59 -5.27
N VAL A 101 12.33 1.46 -5.90
CA VAL A 101 11.40 1.41 -7.04
C VAL A 101 10.00 1.90 -6.67
N LEU A 102 9.54 1.67 -5.44
CA LEU A 102 8.22 2.12 -4.99
C LEU A 102 8.09 3.65 -5.01
N THR A 103 9.17 4.35 -4.69
CA THR A 103 9.22 5.81 -4.56
C THR A 103 9.79 6.53 -5.78
N GLY A 104 10.14 5.78 -6.85
CA GLY A 104 10.86 6.33 -8.00
C GLY A 104 12.27 6.84 -7.63
N GLY A 105 12.92 6.19 -6.66
CA GLY A 105 14.24 6.55 -6.16
C GLY A 105 14.28 7.68 -5.13
N ARG A 106 13.11 8.20 -4.70
CA ARG A 106 13.01 9.30 -3.72
C ARG A 106 13.06 8.81 -2.27
N ASP A 107 13.40 9.71 -1.36
CA ASP A 107 13.50 9.42 0.08
C ASP A 107 12.15 9.38 0.81
N ARG A 108 11.06 9.72 0.13
CA ARG A 108 9.72 9.81 0.74
C ARG A 108 8.73 8.84 0.10
N VAL A 109 7.87 8.27 0.93
CA VAL A 109 6.81 7.32 0.54
C VAL A 109 5.46 7.81 1.04
N GLY A 110 4.42 7.61 0.24
CA GLY A 110 3.04 7.86 0.66
C GLY A 110 2.51 6.66 1.46
N VAL A 111 2.18 6.88 2.72
CA VAL A 111 1.57 5.91 3.63
C VAL A 111 0.06 6.00 3.55
N ARG A 112 -0.60 4.85 3.40
CA ARG A 112 -2.05 4.74 3.38
C ARG A 112 -2.51 3.60 4.29
N VAL A 113 -3.48 3.89 5.16
CA VAL A 113 -4.21 2.87 5.93
C VAL A 113 -5.68 3.04 5.57
N ARG A 114 -6.30 1.99 5.04
CA ARG A 114 -7.68 2.02 4.56
C ARG A 114 -8.61 1.37 5.60
N PRO A 115 -9.82 1.92 5.83
CA PRO A 115 -10.82 1.31 6.71
C PRO A 115 -11.62 0.19 6.03
N ASP A 116 -11.24 -0.24 4.82
CA ASP A 116 -12.02 -1.16 4.00
C ASP A 116 -11.64 -2.61 4.30
N ASP A 117 -12.62 -3.42 4.70
CA ASP A 117 -12.43 -4.81 5.13
C ASP A 117 -11.80 -5.68 4.03
N VAL A 118 -12.15 -5.46 2.75
CA VAL A 118 -11.56 -6.20 1.63
C VAL A 118 -10.10 -5.83 1.47
N ALA A 119 -9.76 -4.54 1.49
CA ALA A 119 -8.38 -4.10 1.38
C ALA A 119 -7.50 -4.57 2.55
N LEU A 120 -8.05 -4.65 3.76
CA LEU A 120 -7.35 -5.15 4.94
C LEU A 120 -7.13 -6.67 4.85
N ALA A 121 -8.16 -7.43 4.47
CA ALA A 121 -8.06 -8.88 4.35
C ALA A 121 -7.12 -9.35 3.22
N LEU A 122 -6.76 -8.47 2.28
CA LEU A 122 -5.71 -8.74 1.28
C LEU A 122 -4.28 -8.59 1.83
N LEU A 123 -4.10 -8.02 3.03
CA LEU A 123 -2.81 -7.84 3.67
C LEU A 123 -2.40 -9.03 4.56
N ASP A 124 -3.32 -9.97 4.79
CA ASP A 124 -3.11 -11.23 5.53
C ASP A 124 -2.56 -12.35 4.62
#